data_AF-A0A137NVJ0-F1
#
_entry.id   AF-A0A137NVJ0-F1
#
_cell.length_a   1.000
_cell.length_b   1.000
_cell.length_c   1.000
_cell.angle_alpha   90.00
_cell.angle_beta   90.00
_cell.angle_gamma   90.00
#
_symmetry.space_group_name_H-M   'P 1'
#
loop_
_entity.id
_entity.type
_entity.pdbx_description
1 polymer ?
#
loop_
_entity_poly.entity_id
_entity_poly.type
_entity_poly.pdbx_seq_one_letter_code
_entity_poly.pdbx_strand_id
1 'polypeptide(L)' 'MEIELLDDDELVRYQLNDIFIELKVEAARERSEKQLEASKTKLDELSDKTDSIRSKMDALKKVLYGKFGQSINLEVD' A
#
# COMPACT_ATOMS: atom_id res chain seq x y z
N MET A 1 9.21 13.79 23.10
CA MET A 1 9.89 12.54 23.44
C MET A 1 9.45 11.50 22.44
N GLU A 2 10.37 10.70 21.91
CA GLU A 2 10.04 9.58 21.03
C GLU A 2 9.37 8.47 21.85
N ILE A 3 8.39 7.78 21.27
CA ILE A 3 7.65 6.71 21.96
C ILE A 3 8.57 5.56 22.38
N GLU A 4 9.69 5.37 21.68
CA GLU A 4 10.74 4.37 21.96
C GLU A 4 11.52 4.63 23.25
N LEU A 5 11.44 5.84 23.81
CA LEU A 5 12.15 6.23 25.02
C LEU A 5 11.28 6.18 26.29
N LEU A 6 10.01 5.79 26.15
CA LEU A 6 9.05 5.71 27.25
C LEU A 6 8.92 4.27 27.75
N ASP A 7 8.66 4.12 29.04
CA ASP A 7 8.38 2.82 29.65
C ASP A 7 7.04 2.27 29.15
N ASP A 8 6.95 0.94 29.01
CA ASP A 8 5.82 0.27 28.34
C ASP A 8 4.46 0.48 29.04
N ASP A 9 4.47 0.77 30.35
CA ASP A 9 3.30 1.02 31.18
C ASP A 9 2.87 2.49 31.24
N GLU A 10 3.68 3.42 30.73
CA GLU A 10 3.29 4.83 30.62
C GLU A 10 2.11 5.04 29.66
N LEU A 11 1.31 6.07 29.94
CA LEU A 11 0.20 6.47 29.08
C LEU A 11 0.62 7.54 28.08
N VAL A 12 0.29 7.31 26.81
CA VAL A 12 0.49 8.25 25.70
C VAL A 12 -0.83 8.60 25.03
N ARG A 13 -0.92 9.82 24.52
CA ARG A 13 -2.04 10.24 23.67
C ARG A 13 -1.86 9.67 22.27
N TYR A 14 -2.63 8.64 21.97
CA TYR A 14 -2.67 8.00 20.66
C TYR A 14 -3.78 8.63 19.81
N GLN A 15 -3.43 9.10 18.61
CA GLN A 15 -4.40 9.66 17.67
C GLN A 15 -5.10 8.55 16.90
N LEU A 16 -6.43 8.58 16.90
CA LEU A 16 -7.28 7.73 16.07
C LEU A 16 -8.22 8.63 15.27
N ASN A 17 -7.93 8.78 13.98
CA ASN A 17 -8.60 9.76 13.11
C ASN A 17 -8.55 11.17 13.72
N ASP A 18 -9.71 11.73 14.09
CA ASP A 18 -9.85 13.09 14.60
C ASP A 18 -9.96 13.16 16.14
N ILE A 19 -9.75 12.04 16.84
CA ILE A 19 -9.81 11.96 18.30
C ILE A 19 -8.50 11.44 18.89
N PHE A 20 -8.22 11.83 20.13
CA PHE A 20 -7.10 11.31 20.92
C PHE A 20 -7.62 10.46 22.06
N ILE A 21 -6.97 9.32 22.29
CA ILE A 21 -7.23 8.42 23.42
C ILE A 21 -5.94 8.16 24.18
N GLU A 22 -6.02 7.91 25.49
CA GLU A 22 -4.88 7.48 26.27
C GLU A 22 -4.71 5.97 26.11
N LEU A 23 -3.53 5.55 25.67
CA LEU A 23 -3.13 4.15 25.58
C LEU A 23 -1.80 3.95 26.27
N LYS A 24 -1.58 2.74 26.78
CA LYS A 24 -0.23 2.33 27.19
C LYS A 24 0.72 2.34 26.00
N VAL A 25 1.98 2.66 26.25
CA VAL A 25 3.05 2.67 25.23
C VAL A 25 3.11 1.34 24.48
N GLU A 26 3.06 0.21 25.18
CA GLU A 26 3.06 -1.13 24.56
C GLU A 26 1.93 -1.29 23.53
N ALA A 27 0.70 -0.92 23.92
CA ALA A 27 -0.47 -1.05 23.07
C ALA A 27 -0.44 -0.09 21.86
N ALA A 28 0.15 1.10 22.04
CA ALA A 28 0.34 2.06 20.95
C ALA A 28 1.38 1.56 19.94
N ARG A 29 2.49 0.95 20.39
CA ARG A 29 3.50 0.33 19.52
C ARG A 29 2.91 -0.85 18.74
N GLU A 30 2.26 -1.80 19.41
CA GLU A 30 1.66 -2.97 18.75
C GLU A 30 0.65 -2.55 17.67
N ARG A 31 -0.19 -1.53 17.94
CA ARG A 31 -1.13 -1.00 16.94
C ARG A 31 -0.41 -0.35 15.77
N SER A 32 0.70 0.35 16.01
CA SER A 32 1.47 1.01 14.96
C SER A 32 2.14 -0.02 14.05
N GLU A 33 2.71 -1.07 14.62
CA GLU A 33 3.29 -2.19 13.87
C GLU A 33 2.24 -2.92 13.02
N LYS A 34 1.08 -3.24 13.59
CA LYS A 34 -0.02 -3.88 12.83
C LYS A 34 -0.49 -3.02 11.66
N GLN A 35 -0.58 -1.70 11.83
CA GLN A 35 -0.96 -0.79 10.75
C GLN A 35 0.12 -0.70 9.67
N LEU A 36 1.39 -0.71 10.06
CA LEU A 36 2.50 -0.73 9.12
C LEU A 36 2.46 -2.01 8.27
N GLU A 37 2.32 -3.17 8.90
CA GLU A 37 2.24 -4.46 8.20
C GLU A 37 1.02 -4.53 7.28
N ALA A 38 -0.17 -4.11 7.74
CA ALA A 38 -1.35 -4.05 6.88
C ALA A 38 -1.17 -3.11 5.67
N SER A 39 -0.45 -2.00 5.85
CA SER A 39 -0.15 -1.05 4.77
C SER A 39 0.83 -1.65 3.77
N LYS A 40 1.85 -2.38 4.23
CA LYS A 40 2.80 -3.10 3.36
C LYS A 40 2.08 -4.16 2.52
N THR A 41 1.28 -5.02 3.15
CA THR A 41 0.50 -6.05 2.44
C THR A 41 -0.37 -5.44 1.36
N LYS A 42 -1.07 -4.33 1.66
CA LYS A 42 -1.90 -3.65 0.68
C LYS A 42 -1.09 -3.06 -0.48
N LEU A 43 0.12 -2.58 -0.21
CA LEU A 43 1.02 -2.06 -1.24
C LEU A 43 1.47 -3.19 -2.17
N ASP A 44 1.84 -4.33 -1.62
CA ASP A 44 2.23 -5.52 -2.40
C ASP A 44 1.07 -6.00 -3.29
N GLU A 45 -0.14 -6.12 -2.74
CA GLU A 45 -1.35 -6.49 -3.51
C GLU A 45 -1.63 -5.52 -4.68
N LEU A 46 -1.44 -4.21 -4.45
CA LEU A 46 -1.63 -3.20 -5.49
C LEU A 46 -0.53 -3.27 -6.56
N SER A 47 0.70 -3.59 -6.18
CA SER A 47 1.81 -3.82 -7.11
C SER A 47 1.50 -5.02 -8.01
N ASP A 48 1.13 -6.16 -7.42
CA ASP A 48 0.79 -7.38 -8.14
C ASP A 48 -0.37 -7.17 -9.11
N LYS A 49 -1.40 -6.42 -8.68
CA LYS A 49 -2.53 -6.07 -9.54
C LYS A 49 -2.10 -5.19 -10.71
N THR A 50 -1.20 -4.23 -10.47
CA THR A 50 -0.67 -3.34 -11.50
C THR A 50 0.11 -4.12 -12.54
N ASP A 51 0.97 -5.04 -12.12
CA ASP A 51 1.77 -5.86 -13.02
C ASP A 51 0.90 -6.86 -13.80
N SER A 52 -0.13 -7.43 -13.17
CA SER A 52 -1.14 -8.25 -13.86
C SER A 52 -1.87 -7.47 -14.95
N ILE A 53 -2.26 -6.22 -14.67
CA ILE A 53 -2.94 -5.35 -15.64
C ILE A 53 -2.00 -5.02 -16.80
N ARG A 54 -0.74 -4.65 -16.52
CA ARG A 54 0.28 -4.38 -17.55
C ARG A 54 0.50 -5.59 -18.45
N SER A 55 0.65 -6.77 -17.86
CA SER A 55 0.80 -8.02 -18.62
C SER A 55 -0.40 -8.30 -19.54
N LYS A 56 -1.62 -8.09 -19.04
CA LYS A 56 -2.85 -8.22 -19.85
C LYS A 56 -2.90 -7.19 -20.97
N MET A 57 -2.48 -5.95 -20.72
CA MET A 57 -2.39 -4.91 -21.74
C MET A 57 -1.39 -5.28 -22.83
N ASP A 58 -0.20 -5.76 -22.47
CA ASP A 58 0.83 -6.18 -23.44
C ASP A 58 0.36 -7.36 -24.30
N ALA A 59 -0.31 -8.34 -23.68
CA ALA A 59 -0.91 -9.46 -24.40
C ALA A 59 -1.97 -8.96 -25.40
N LEU A 60 -2.84 -8.05 -24.97
CA LEU A 60 -3.86 -7.46 -25.83
C LEU A 60 -3.26 -6.65 -26.97
N LYS A 61 -2.23 -5.84 -26.71
CA LYS A 61 -1.49 -5.09 -27.74
C LYS A 61 -0.96 -6.02 -28.82
N LYS A 62 -0.32 -7.13 -28.44
CA LYS A 62 0.18 -8.14 -29.40
C LYS A 62 -0.93 -8.70 -30.28
N VAL A 63 -2.09 -9.03 -29.69
CA VAL A 63 -3.25 -9.52 -30.45
C VAL A 63 -3.75 -8.47 -31.44
N LEU A 64 -3.86 -7.21 -31.01
CA LEU A 64 -4.33 -6.12 -31.87
C LEU A 64 -3.36 -5.82 -33.01
N TYR A 65 -2.06 -5.74 -32.74
CA TYR A 65 -1.04 -5.56 -33.79
C TYR A 65 -0.99 -6.76 -34.74
N GLY A 66 -1.17 -7.98 -34.25
CA GLY A 66 -1.27 -9.17 -35.11
C GLY A 66 -2.47 -9.12 -36.07
N LYS A 67 -3.58 -8.49 -35.66
CA LYS A 67 -4.80 -8.39 -36.47
C LYS A 67 -4.82 -7.18 -37.41
N PHE A 68 -4.32 -6.04 -36.95
CA PHE A 68 -4.46 -4.75 -37.63
C PHE A 68 -3.14 -4.23 -38.22
N GLY A 69 -1.99 -4.79 -37.83
CA GLY A 69 -0.69 -4.42 -38.35
C GLY A 69 -0.39 -2.92 -38.17
N GLN A 70 0.08 -2.28 -39.25
CA GLN A 70 0.44 -0.86 -39.27
C GLN A 70 -0.76 0.10 -39.38
N SER A 71 -2.00 -0.41 -39.42
CA SER A 71 -3.20 0.45 -39.49
C SER A 71 -3.58 1.10 -38.16
N ILE A 72 -2.89 0.74 -37.06
CA ILE A 72 -3.11 1.29 -35.72
C ILE A 72 -1.77 1.64 -35.05
N ASN A 73 -1.79 2.58 -34.09
CA ASN A 73 -0.69 2.85 -33.17
C ASN A 73 -1.22 2.89 -31.73
N LEU A 74 -0.70 2.03 -30.86
CA LEU A 74 -1.14 1.85 -29.46
C LEU A 74 -0.03 2.21 -28.45
N GLU A 75 1.06 2.82 -28.91
CA GLU A 75 2.07 3.37 -28.02
C GLU A 75 1.58 4.69 -27.39
N VAL A 76 1.88 4.86 -26.11
CA VAL A 76 1.54 6.06 -25.33
C VAL A 76 2.80 6.93 -25.30
N ASP A 77 2.69 8.22 -25.66
CA ASP A 77 3.75 9.22 -25.43
C ASP A 77 4.05 9.40 -23.93
#